data_AF-A0A941GVC6-F1
#
_entry.id   AF-A0A941GVC6-F1
#
_cell.length_a   1.000
_cell.length_b   1.000
_cell.length_c   1.000
_cell.angle_alpha   90.00
_cell.angle_beta   90.00
_cell.angle_gamma   90.00
#
_symmetry.space_group_name_H-M   'P 1'
#
loop_
_entity.id
_entity.type
_entity.pdbx_description
1 polymer ?
#
loop_
_entity_poly.entity_id
_entity_poly.type
_entity_poly.pdbx_seq_one_letter_code
_entity_poly.pdbx_strand_id
1 'polypeptide(L)'
;MTQRQEELEKLVQKLGLPPRAPVNWMMLDLALTHPSYAKGANYQQLEFVGDSVIRLVAAEVLLESYPDASVGEFSALRSRMVSDRTLALLAQNYELDRYLLVANTGGMNETGKISVLADAFEAVLGALYLSSYNMSLIRPWLDPALQAKAAEVYSDPAWQNYKDALQEWTQAKYKLLPQYRVRETKNMRFIAEVWLQDQCLGKGTGSSKKEAEQAAAKNAFLLMVDS
;
A
#
# COMPACT_ATOMS: atom_id res chain seq x y z
N MET A 1 17.88 6.82 32.71
CA MET A 1 17.14 6.21 31.59
C MET A 1 17.92 4.98 31.15
N THR A 2 17.27 3.91 30.71
CA THR A 2 17.98 2.75 30.14
C THR A 2 18.49 3.12 28.74
N GLN A 3 19.55 2.47 28.25
CA GLN A 3 20.02 2.65 26.86
C GLN A 3 18.88 2.49 25.85
N ARG A 4 17.98 1.53 26.11
CA ARG A 4 16.81 1.28 25.27
C ARG A 4 15.84 2.47 25.24
N GLN A 5 15.60 3.12 26.38
CA GLN A 5 14.74 4.31 26.42
C GLN A 5 15.29 5.44 25.53
N GLU A 6 16.60 5.67 25.56
CA GLU A 6 17.25 6.69 24.73
C GLU A 6 17.15 6.36 23.23
N GLU A 7 17.22 5.08 22.85
CA GLU A 7 17.00 4.63 21.48
C GLU A 7 15.55 4.92 21.04
N LEU A 8 14.56 4.55 21.85
CA LEU A 8 13.15 4.78 21.53
C LEU A 8 12.80 6.28 21.44
N GLU A 9 13.39 7.12 22.30
CA GLU A 9 13.24 8.57 22.21
C GLU A 9 13.79 9.14 20.90
N LYS A 10 14.93 8.62 20.40
CA LYS A 10 15.48 8.99 19.09
C LYS A 10 14.56 8.56 17.95
N LEU A 11 13.93 7.40 18.03
CA LEU A 11 12.94 6.96 17.06
C LEU A 11 11.73 7.91 17.05
N VAL A 12 11.16 8.25 18.22
CA VAL A 12 10.03 9.18 18.32
C VAL A 12 10.37 10.56 17.74
N GLN A 13 11.57 11.06 18.00
CA GLN A 13 12.06 12.30 17.37
C GLN A 13 12.20 12.18 15.85
N LYS A 14 12.63 11.02 15.34
CA LYS A 14 12.75 10.75 13.90
C LYS A 14 11.39 10.71 13.20
N LEU A 15 10.35 10.25 13.90
CA LEU A 15 8.95 10.37 13.47
C LEU A 15 8.44 11.83 13.54
N GLY A 16 9.26 12.80 13.96
CA GLY A 16 8.84 14.21 14.05
C GLY A 16 7.88 14.50 15.21
N LEU A 17 7.72 13.57 16.15
CA LEU A 17 6.87 13.77 17.33
C LEU A 17 7.59 14.63 18.39
N PRO A 18 6.85 15.47 19.13
CA PRO A 18 7.44 16.32 20.15
C PRO A 18 8.01 15.46 21.31
N PRO A 19 9.08 15.90 22.00
CA PRO A 19 9.69 15.14 23.10
C PRO A 19 8.74 14.79 24.27
N ARG A 20 7.64 15.53 24.41
CA ARG A 20 6.61 15.32 25.44
C ARG A 20 5.36 14.63 24.90
N ALA A 21 5.43 14.04 23.72
CA ALA A 21 4.34 13.23 23.18
C ALA A 21 3.96 12.14 24.21
N PRO A 22 2.66 11.91 24.47
CA PRO A 22 2.20 10.91 25.43
C PRO A 22 2.35 9.49 24.87
N VAL A 23 3.59 9.06 24.62
CA VAL A 23 3.92 7.73 24.11
C VAL A 23 4.03 6.74 25.26
N ASN A 24 3.37 5.58 25.14
CA ASN A 24 3.59 4.45 26.03
C ASN A 24 4.87 3.71 25.59
N TRP A 25 5.98 4.03 26.26
CA TRP A 25 7.30 3.50 25.95
C TRP A 25 7.39 1.97 26.02
N MET A 26 6.63 1.34 26.91
CA MET A 26 6.59 -0.12 27.02
C MET A 26 5.92 -0.76 25.80
N MET A 27 4.84 -0.16 25.29
CA MET A 27 4.19 -0.61 24.06
C MET A 27 5.07 -0.36 22.84
N LEU A 28 5.78 0.78 22.79
CA LEU A 28 6.68 1.07 21.67
C LEU A 28 7.88 0.09 21.64
N ASP A 29 8.43 -0.27 22.80
CA ASP A 29 9.47 -1.30 22.87
C ASP A 29 8.94 -2.68 22.42
N LEU A 30 7.73 -3.02 22.86
CA LEU A 30 7.06 -4.26 22.48
C LEU A 30 6.80 -4.34 20.97
N ALA A 31 6.40 -3.22 20.34
CA ALA A 31 6.21 -3.10 18.90
C ALA A 31 7.47 -3.37 18.09
N LEU A 32 8.65 -3.16 18.69
CA LEU A 32 9.96 -3.34 18.08
C LEU A 32 10.64 -4.62 18.60
N THR A 33 9.86 -5.59 19.07
CA THR A 33 10.37 -6.88 19.54
C THR A 33 9.74 -8.02 18.75
N HIS A 34 10.56 -8.70 17.94
CA HIS A 34 10.12 -9.81 17.09
C HIS A 34 9.90 -11.09 17.91
N PRO A 35 8.93 -11.96 17.55
CA PRO A 35 8.66 -13.22 18.27
C PRO A 35 9.86 -14.16 18.43
N SER A 36 10.85 -14.09 17.52
CA SER A 36 12.10 -14.86 17.63
C SER A 36 13.03 -14.36 18.74
N TYR A 37 12.96 -13.07 19.09
CA TYR A 37 13.74 -12.49 20.18
C TYR A 37 13.10 -12.80 21.53
N ALA A 38 11.77 -12.66 21.63
CA ALA A 38 11.01 -12.98 22.84
C ALA A 38 9.65 -13.61 22.49
N LYS A 39 9.40 -14.82 23.00
CA LYS A 39 8.17 -15.58 22.67
C LYS A 39 6.88 -14.98 23.24
N GLY A 40 6.95 -14.31 24.40
CA GLY A 40 5.75 -13.82 25.12
C GLY A 40 5.59 -12.30 25.17
N ALA A 41 6.66 -11.55 24.91
CA ALA A 41 6.65 -10.10 24.86
C ALA A 41 7.15 -9.67 23.48
N ASN A 42 6.23 -9.66 22.51
CA ASN A 42 6.50 -9.27 21.13
C ASN A 42 5.35 -8.46 20.52
N TYR A 43 5.55 -8.04 19.29
CA TYR A 43 4.69 -7.09 18.61
C TYR A 43 3.33 -7.63 18.13
N GLN A 44 3.06 -8.94 18.16
CA GLN A 44 1.95 -9.55 17.41
C GLN A 44 0.55 -8.99 17.75
N GLN A 45 0.30 -8.67 19.03
CA GLN A 45 -0.97 -8.05 19.42
C GLN A 45 -1.09 -6.59 18.96
N LEU A 46 0.05 -5.89 18.92
CA LEU A 46 0.11 -4.50 18.45
C LEU A 46 0.00 -4.43 16.94
N GLU A 47 0.62 -5.37 16.21
CA GLU A 47 0.49 -5.57 14.76
C GLU A 47 -0.99 -5.71 14.37
N PHE A 48 -1.74 -6.58 15.06
CA PHE A 48 -3.18 -6.76 14.82
C PHE A 48 -3.99 -5.45 14.92
N VAL A 49 -3.70 -4.61 15.92
CA VAL A 49 -4.31 -3.28 16.05
C VAL A 49 -3.80 -2.33 14.95
N GLY A 50 -2.50 -2.38 14.71
CA GLY A 50 -1.76 -1.60 13.73
C GLY A 50 -2.28 -1.72 12.30
N ASP A 51 -2.58 -2.94 11.85
CA ASP A 51 -3.17 -3.23 10.54
C ASP A 51 -4.50 -2.49 10.33
N SER A 52 -5.34 -2.46 11.38
CA SER A 52 -6.60 -1.71 11.34
C SER A 52 -6.36 -0.19 11.31
N VAL A 53 -5.37 0.27 12.08
CA VAL A 53 -4.99 1.70 12.15
C VAL A 53 -4.46 2.19 10.81
N ILE A 54 -3.51 1.50 10.18
CA ILE A 54 -2.94 1.92 8.89
C ILE A 54 -3.99 1.92 7.78
N ARG A 55 -4.90 0.93 7.78
CA ARG A 55 -6.01 0.88 6.81
C ARG A 55 -7.00 2.03 6.98
N LEU A 56 -7.25 2.47 8.22
CA LEU A 56 -8.10 3.62 8.48
C LEU A 56 -7.43 4.92 8.04
N VAL A 57 -6.18 5.16 8.46
CA VAL A 57 -5.43 6.37 8.07
C VAL A 57 -5.29 6.46 6.55
N ALA A 58 -4.96 5.35 5.87
CA ALA A 58 -4.89 5.33 4.42
C ALA A 58 -6.25 5.62 3.76
N ALA A 59 -7.36 5.15 4.33
CA ALA A 59 -8.69 5.45 3.82
C ALA A 59 -9.06 6.93 4.00
N GLU A 60 -8.74 7.54 5.14
CA GLU A 60 -8.94 8.97 5.38
C GLU A 60 -8.12 9.81 4.39
N VAL A 61 -6.82 9.52 4.24
CA VAL A 61 -5.93 10.21 3.29
C VAL A 61 -6.48 10.12 1.86
N LEU A 62 -6.99 8.96 1.45
CA LEU A 62 -7.57 8.78 0.13
C LEU A 62 -8.86 9.57 -0.07
N LEU A 63 -9.75 9.58 0.91
CA LEU A 63 -10.99 10.36 0.86
C LEU A 63 -10.70 11.86 0.78
N GLU A 64 -9.70 12.33 1.54
CA GLU A 64 -9.26 13.72 1.54
C GLU A 64 -8.57 14.12 0.22
N SER A 65 -7.79 13.22 -0.38
CA SER A 65 -6.99 13.50 -1.59
C SER A 65 -7.79 13.31 -2.90
N TYR A 66 -8.74 12.38 -2.91
CA TYR A 66 -9.52 11.98 -4.09
C TYR A 66 -11.01 11.83 -3.73
N PRO A 67 -11.71 12.91 -3.35
CA PRO A 67 -13.09 12.84 -2.85
C PRO A 67 -14.09 12.28 -3.89
N ASP A 68 -13.77 12.39 -5.17
CA ASP A 68 -14.62 11.92 -6.28
C ASP A 68 -14.34 10.48 -6.71
N ALA A 69 -13.35 9.81 -6.11
CA ALA A 69 -13.03 8.41 -6.44
C ALA A 69 -14.11 7.44 -5.93
N SER A 70 -14.34 6.37 -6.67
CA SER A 70 -15.27 5.32 -6.32
C SER A 70 -14.77 4.45 -5.15
N VAL A 71 -15.68 3.75 -4.47
CA VAL A 71 -15.34 2.76 -3.41
C VAL A 71 -14.41 1.66 -3.92
N GLY A 72 -14.54 1.27 -5.19
CA GLY A 72 -13.66 0.30 -5.84
C GLY A 72 -12.24 0.84 -5.99
N GLU A 73 -12.10 2.09 -6.43
CA GLU A 73 -10.80 2.78 -6.51
C GLU A 73 -10.16 2.94 -5.14
N PHE A 74 -10.92 3.40 -4.12
CA PHE A 74 -10.40 3.48 -2.75
C PHE A 74 -9.86 2.14 -2.25
N SER A 75 -10.62 1.06 -2.46
CA SER A 75 -10.23 -0.27 -2.00
C SER A 75 -8.91 -0.72 -2.63
N ALA A 76 -8.78 -0.53 -3.94
CA ALA A 76 -7.58 -0.97 -4.64
C ALA A 76 -6.38 -0.01 -4.41
N LEU A 77 -6.58 1.31 -4.24
CA LEU A 77 -5.51 2.27 -3.93
C LEU A 77 -4.93 1.91 -2.57
N ARG A 78 -5.82 1.78 -1.58
CA ARG A 78 -5.47 1.40 -0.23
C ARG A 78 -4.67 0.11 -0.22
N SER A 79 -5.11 -0.93 -0.94
CA SER A 79 -4.39 -2.23 -0.99
C SER A 79 -2.93 -2.12 -1.42
N ARG A 80 -2.61 -1.17 -2.32
CA ARG A 80 -1.24 -0.93 -2.78
C ARG A 80 -0.47 -0.07 -1.77
N MET A 81 -1.13 0.95 -1.21
CA MET A 81 -0.57 1.84 -0.20
C MET A 81 -0.18 1.11 1.09
N VAL A 82 -0.95 0.09 1.49
CA VAL A 82 -0.72 -0.64 2.75
C VAL A 82 -0.23 -2.08 2.53
N SER A 83 0.37 -2.37 1.37
CA SER A 83 1.01 -3.67 1.14
C SER A 83 2.29 -3.82 1.95
N ASP A 84 2.66 -5.05 2.32
CA ASP A 84 3.90 -5.34 3.08
C ASP A 84 5.12 -4.68 2.47
N ARG A 85 5.22 -4.68 1.13
CA ARG A 85 6.32 -4.03 0.42
C ARG A 85 6.35 -2.53 0.67
N THR A 86 5.19 -1.86 0.63
CA THR A 86 5.11 -0.43 0.92
C THR A 86 5.40 -0.14 2.39
N LEU A 87 4.83 -0.93 3.32
CA LEU A 87 5.03 -0.75 4.75
C LEU A 87 6.49 -1.01 5.15
N ALA A 88 7.13 -2.03 4.59
CA ALA A 88 8.56 -2.28 4.78
C ALA A 88 9.44 -1.13 4.27
N LEU A 89 9.09 -0.53 3.13
CA LEU A 89 9.80 0.66 2.63
C LEU A 89 9.60 1.87 3.56
N LEU A 90 8.39 2.08 4.07
CA LEU A 90 8.14 3.12 5.08
C LEU A 90 8.94 2.86 6.36
N ALA A 91 8.97 1.61 6.84
CA ALA A 91 9.78 1.20 7.98
C ALA A 91 11.27 1.52 7.78
N GLN A 92 11.81 1.26 6.59
CA GLN A 92 13.19 1.60 6.24
C GLN A 92 13.43 3.11 6.17
N ASN A 93 12.50 3.88 5.61
CA ASN A 93 12.60 5.34 5.53
C ASN A 93 12.68 6.00 6.91
N TYR A 94 12.00 5.42 7.90
CA TYR A 94 12.06 5.84 9.31
C TYR A 94 13.13 5.08 10.12
N GLU A 95 13.92 4.22 9.47
CA GLU A 95 15.00 3.42 10.06
C GLU A 95 14.56 2.53 11.25
N LEU A 96 13.35 1.96 11.19
CA LEU A 96 12.82 1.06 12.23
C LEU A 96 13.67 -0.19 12.41
N ASP A 97 14.33 -0.64 11.34
CA ASP A 97 15.24 -1.79 11.33
C ASP A 97 16.36 -1.67 12.36
N ARG A 98 16.81 -0.45 12.67
CA ARG A 98 17.86 -0.18 13.67
C ARG A 98 17.40 -0.37 15.10
N TYR A 99 16.09 -0.31 15.34
CA TYR A 99 15.50 -0.42 16.68
C TYR A 99 14.85 -1.79 16.91
N LEU A 100 14.67 -2.58 15.85
CA LEU A 100 14.01 -3.88 15.90
C LEU A 100 14.90 -4.94 16.57
N LEU A 101 14.38 -5.55 17.62
CA LEU A 101 15.00 -6.67 18.31
C LEU A 101 14.54 -7.98 17.66
N VAL A 102 15.46 -8.65 16.95
CA VAL A 102 15.20 -9.92 16.28
C VAL A 102 16.36 -10.88 16.50
N ALA A 103 16.06 -12.13 16.90
CA ALA A 103 17.10 -13.14 17.04
C ALA A 103 17.47 -13.70 15.65
N ASN A 104 18.77 -13.65 15.33
CA ASN A 104 19.43 -14.28 14.18
C ASN A 104 18.77 -14.00 12.81
N THR A 105 19.15 -12.89 12.16
CA THR A 105 18.69 -12.51 10.82
C THR A 105 19.42 -13.24 9.67
N GLY A 106 20.47 -14.03 9.98
CA GLY A 106 21.38 -14.60 8.98
C GLY A 106 20.76 -15.62 8.01
N GLY A 107 19.56 -16.12 8.31
CA GLY A 107 18.82 -17.07 7.47
C GLY A 107 17.55 -16.51 6.81
N MET A 108 17.18 -15.24 7.05
CA MET A 108 15.97 -14.67 6.44
C MET A 108 16.20 -14.30 4.98
N ASN A 109 15.35 -14.85 4.11
CA ASN A 109 15.25 -14.41 2.72
C ASN A 109 14.64 -13.00 2.64
N GLU A 110 14.68 -12.40 1.46
CA GLU A 110 14.19 -11.02 1.23
C GLU A 110 12.71 -10.86 1.59
N THR A 111 11.87 -11.83 1.25
CA THR A 111 10.43 -11.83 1.59
C THR A 111 10.20 -11.82 3.10
N GLY A 112 10.96 -12.62 3.86
CA GLY A 112 10.88 -12.63 5.31
C GLY A 112 11.29 -11.31 5.93
N LYS A 113 12.33 -10.64 5.38
CA LYS A 113 12.73 -9.30 5.84
C LYS A 113 11.64 -8.25 5.58
N ILE A 114 10.97 -8.33 4.42
CA ILE A 114 9.85 -7.44 4.08
C ILE A 114 8.71 -7.62 5.08
N SER A 115 8.26 -8.85 5.31
CA SER A 115 7.17 -9.14 6.25
C SER A 115 7.51 -8.64 7.66
N VAL A 116 8.69 -8.95 8.19
CA VAL A 116 9.11 -8.51 9.52
C VAL A 116 9.11 -6.98 9.69
N LEU A 117 9.56 -6.24 8.67
CA LEU A 117 9.55 -4.78 8.72
C LEU A 117 8.14 -4.20 8.58
N ALA A 118 7.29 -4.83 7.77
CA ALA A 118 5.88 -4.45 7.64
C ALA A 118 5.13 -4.66 8.97
N ASP A 119 5.24 -5.83 9.58
CA ASP A 119 4.60 -6.16 10.85
C ASP A 119 5.07 -5.21 11.97
N ALA A 120 6.38 -4.91 12.02
CA ALA A 120 6.94 -3.97 12.99
C ALA A 120 6.41 -2.54 12.78
N PHE A 121 6.23 -2.12 11.53
CA PHE A 121 5.64 -0.82 11.21
C PHE A 121 4.19 -0.75 11.69
N GLU A 122 3.38 -1.76 11.39
CA GLU A 122 2.00 -1.86 11.89
C GLU A 122 1.98 -1.85 13.42
N ALA A 123 2.83 -2.63 14.07
CA ALA A 123 2.90 -2.67 15.52
C ALA A 123 3.28 -1.33 16.15
N VAL A 124 4.17 -0.55 15.52
CA VAL A 124 4.49 0.82 15.97
C VAL A 124 3.24 1.70 15.88
N LEU A 125 2.47 1.60 14.81
CA LEU A 125 1.20 2.31 14.69
C LEU A 125 0.19 1.87 15.76
N GLY A 126 0.11 0.56 16.04
CA GLY A 126 -0.69 0.02 17.14
C GLY A 126 -0.29 0.59 18.49
N ALA A 127 1.01 0.66 18.80
CA ALA A 127 1.53 1.24 20.02
C ALA A 127 1.21 2.75 20.13
N LEU A 128 1.40 3.52 19.07
CA LEU A 128 1.12 4.96 19.06
C LEU A 128 -0.38 5.25 19.17
N TYR A 129 -1.21 4.45 18.50
CA TYR A 129 -2.66 4.53 18.63
C TYR A 129 -3.09 4.24 20.06
N LEU A 130 -2.65 3.12 20.66
CA LEU A 130 -3.02 2.77 22.04
C LEU A 130 -2.44 3.71 23.11
N SER A 131 -1.39 4.47 22.77
CA SER A 131 -0.84 5.50 23.65
C SER A 131 -1.76 6.72 23.80
N SER A 132 -2.60 7.01 22.80
CA SER A 132 -3.45 8.21 22.77
C SER A 132 -4.94 7.95 22.51
N TYR A 133 -5.30 6.74 22.08
CA TYR A 133 -6.60 6.32 21.55
C TYR A 133 -7.15 7.24 20.45
N ASN A 134 -6.25 7.88 19.71
CA ASN A 134 -6.57 8.74 18.57
C ASN A 134 -5.37 8.78 17.59
N MET A 135 -5.49 9.61 16.54
CA MET A 135 -4.51 9.66 15.45
C MET A 135 -3.44 10.76 15.60
N SER A 136 -3.41 11.49 16.72
CA SER A 136 -2.51 12.64 16.94
C SER A 136 -1.03 12.28 16.94
N LEU A 137 -0.68 11.03 17.26
CA LEU A 137 0.70 10.53 17.24
C LEU A 137 1.09 9.87 15.91
N ILE A 138 0.18 9.79 14.94
CA ILE A 138 0.37 9.02 13.70
C ILE A 138 0.31 9.92 12.48
N ARG A 139 -0.83 10.59 12.29
CA ARG A 139 -1.10 11.37 11.07
C ARG A 139 -0.08 12.48 10.77
N PRO A 140 0.43 13.26 11.76
CA PRO A 140 1.34 14.38 11.47
C PRO A 140 2.59 14.03 10.66
N TRP A 141 3.11 12.81 10.80
CA TRP A 141 4.30 12.35 10.09
C TRP A 141 3.99 11.32 9.01
N LEU A 142 2.90 10.57 9.15
CA LEU A 142 2.54 9.53 8.20
C LEU A 142 1.77 10.07 6.98
N ASP A 143 0.93 11.08 7.16
CA ASP A 143 0.08 11.61 6.10
C ASP A 143 0.87 12.06 4.87
N PRO A 144 1.98 12.83 4.98
CA PRO A 144 2.74 13.24 3.79
C PRO A 144 3.28 12.06 2.99
N ALA A 145 3.72 10.99 3.67
CA ALA A 145 4.23 9.79 3.02
C ALA A 145 3.10 9.01 2.31
N LEU A 146 1.93 8.91 2.95
CA LEU A 146 0.76 8.26 2.34
C LEU A 146 0.19 9.07 1.18
N GLN A 147 0.14 10.40 1.27
CA GLN A 147 -0.28 11.27 0.17
C GLN A 147 0.65 11.13 -1.03
N ALA A 148 1.97 11.16 -0.82
CA ALA A 148 2.94 10.93 -1.88
C ALA A 148 2.77 9.55 -2.52
N LYS A 149 2.55 8.51 -1.70
CA LYS A 149 2.30 7.15 -2.22
C LYS A 149 0.97 7.04 -2.96
N ALA A 150 -0.07 7.70 -2.49
CA ALA A 150 -1.37 7.72 -3.14
C ALA A 150 -1.25 8.38 -4.53
N ALA A 151 -0.54 9.51 -4.63
CA ALA A 151 -0.27 10.18 -5.90
C ALA A 151 0.54 9.30 -6.87
N GLU A 152 1.58 8.63 -6.39
CA GLU A 152 2.36 7.67 -7.17
C GLU A 152 1.45 6.58 -7.75
N VAL A 153 0.66 5.92 -6.90
CA VAL A 153 -0.23 4.82 -7.32
C VAL A 153 -1.34 5.33 -8.25
N TYR A 154 -1.93 6.50 -7.97
CA TYR A 154 -3.01 7.06 -8.76
C TYR A 154 -2.53 7.47 -10.16
N SER A 155 -1.29 7.95 -10.28
CA SER A 155 -0.66 8.33 -11.54
C SER A 155 -0.18 7.15 -12.39
N ASP A 156 -0.09 5.94 -11.81
CA ASP A 156 0.30 4.74 -12.53
C ASP A 156 -0.73 4.45 -13.64
N PRO A 157 -0.33 4.43 -14.91
CA PRO A 157 -1.27 4.06 -15.97
C PRO A 157 -1.88 2.68 -15.74
N ALA A 158 -1.15 1.71 -15.17
CA ALA A 158 -1.72 0.39 -14.85
C ALA A 158 -2.77 0.43 -13.72
N TRP A 159 -2.88 1.55 -13.01
CA TRP A 159 -3.90 1.82 -12.01
C TRP A 159 -5.20 2.33 -12.62
N GLN A 160 -5.14 3.23 -13.61
CA GLN A 160 -6.32 3.62 -14.37
C GLN A 160 -6.93 2.34 -14.94
N ASN A 161 -8.07 1.92 -14.40
CA ASN A 161 -8.79 0.75 -14.87
C ASN A 161 -9.31 1.09 -16.26
N TYR A 162 -8.44 0.97 -17.25
CA TYR A 162 -8.70 1.38 -18.61
C TYR A 162 -9.84 0.55 -19.20
N LYS A 163 -10.14 -0.64 -18.66
CA LYS A 163 -11.36 -1.36 -19.05
C LYS A 163 -12.62 -0.56 -18.71
N ASP A 164 -12.70 -0.06 -17.49
CA ASP A 164 -13.86 0.72 -17.03
C ASP A 164 -13.88 2.09 -17.72
N ALA A 165 -12.74 2.78 -17.81
CA ALA A 165 -12.64 4.07 -18.50
C ALA A 165 -13.00 3.95 -19.99
N LEU A 166 -12.52 2.91 -20.67
CA LEU A 166 -12.89 2.64 -22.06
C LEU A 166 -14.37 2.27 -22.18
N GLN A 167 -14.91 1.50 -21.24
CA GLN A 167 -16.33 1.14 -21.24
C GLN A 167 -17.23 2.36 -21.07
N GLU A 168 -16.91 3.26 -20.14
CA GLU A 168 -17.64 4.52 -19.96
C GLU A 168 -17.56 5.39 -21.21
N TRP A 169 -16.37 5.52 -21.79
CA TRP A 169 -16.17 6.31 -23.01
C TRP A 169 -16.94 5.73 -24.21
N THR A 170 -16.87 4.42 -24.47
CA THR A 170 -17.60 3.81 -25.61
C THR A 170 -19.11 3.85 -25.38
N GLN A 171 -19.57 3.67 -24.14
CA GLN A 171 -20.98 3.77 -23.80
C GLN A 171 -21.49 5.21 -23.95
N ALA A 172 -20.70 6.21 -23.57
CA ALA A 172 -21.05 7.61 -23.74
C ALA A 172 -21.14 7.99 -25.23
N LYS A 173 -20.10 7.67 -26.02
CA LYS A 173 -19.93 8.09 -27.42
C LYS A 173 -20.73 7.26 -28.43
N TYR A 174 -20.74 5.93 -28.26
CA TYR A 174 -21.33 5.00 -29.23
C TYR A 174 -22.54 4.22 -28.69
N LYS A 175 -22.91 4.39 -27.41
CA LYS A 175 -23.98 3.62 -26.73
C LYS A 175 -23.75 2.11 -26.74
N LEU A 176 -22.49 1.70 -26.77
CA LEU A 176 -22.07 0.30 -26.87
C LEU A 176 -20.94 -0.03 -25.88
N LEU A 177 -20.91 -1.30 -25.49
CA LEU A 177 -19.87 -1.86 -24.61
C LEU A 177 -18.75 -2.50 -25.44
N PRO A 178 -17.48 -2.34 -25.04
CA PRO A 178 -16.36 -2.96 -25.72
C PRO A 178 -16.26 -4.45 -25.37
N GLN A 179 -15.84 -5.28 -26.33
CA GLN A 179 -15.69 -6.72 -26.17
C GLN A 179 -14.21 -7.11 -26.10
N TYR A 180 -13.87 -7.97 -25.14
CA TYR A 180 -12.51 -8.48 -24.97
C TYR A 180 -12.39 -9.89 -25.54
N ARG A 181 -11.39 -10.11 -26.40
CA ARG A 181 -11.01 -11.42 -26.91
C ARG A 181 -9.62 -11.74 -26.36
N VAL A 182 -9.51 -12.79 -25.54
CA VAL A 182 -8.26 -13.16 -24.86
C VAL A 182 -7.81 -14.55 -25.32
N ARG A 183 -6.54 -14.69 -25.66
CA ARG A 183 -5.89 -15.98 -25.96
C ARG A 183 -4.60 -16.15 -25.16
N GLU A 184 -4.33 -17.39 -24.78
CA GLU A 184 -3.07 -17.77 -24.13
C GLU A 184 -2.01 -18.16 -25.17
N THR A 185 -0.75 -17.90 -24.86
CA THR A 185 0.42 -18.21 -25.70
C THR A 185 1.33 -19.22 -25.01
N LYS A 186 2.30 -19.80 -25.76
CA LYS A 186 3.16 -20.91 -25.30
C LYS A 186 4.03 -20.66 -24.06
N ASN A 187 4.04 -19.44 -23.50
CA ASN A 187 4.85 -19.06 -22.33
C ASN A 187 3.99 -18.53 -21.16
N MET A 188 2.77 -19.05 -20.96
CA MET A 188 1.82 -18.57 -19.94
C MET A 188 1.57 -17.05 -20.01
N ARG A 189 1.67 -16.49 -21.22
CA ARG A 189 1.37 -15.09 -21.49
C ARG A 189 0.03 -14.99 -22.21
N PHE A 190 -0.78 -14.03 -21.80
CA PHE A 190 -2.07 -13.73 -22.38
C PHE A 190 -1.93 -12.58 -23.37
N ILE A 191 -2.59 -12.69 -24.52
CA ILE A 191 -2.81 -11.61 -25.47
C ILE A 191 -4.31 -11.29 -25.42
N ALA A 192 -4.65 -10.03 -25.17
CA ALA A 192 -6.01 -9.54 -25.24
C ALA A 192 -6.15 -8.53 -26.38
N GLU A 193 -7.32 -8.53 -27.01
CA GLU A 193 -7.73 -7.55 -28.02
C GLU A 193 -9.08 -6.98 -27.58
N VAL A 194 -9.23 -5.65 -27.65
CA VAL A 194 -10.50 -4.98 -27.37
C VAL A 194 -11.15 -4.53 -28.67
N TRP A 195 -12.44 -4.81 -28.79
CA TRP A 195 -13.23 -4.65 -30.01
C TRP A 195 -14.49 -3.83 -29.76
N LEU A 196 -14.89 -3.02 -30.74
CA LEU A 196 -16.17 -2.31 -30.77
C LEU A 196 -16.70 -2.33 -32.20
N GLN A 197 -17.92 -2.85 -32.42
CA GLN A 197 -18.55 -2.99 -33.75
C GLN A 197 -17.61 -3.56 -34.82
N ASP A 198 -16.98 -4.70 -34.52
CA ASP A 198 -16.02 -5.40 -35.39
C ASP A 198 -14.72 -4.62 -35.73
N GLN A 199 -14.49 -3.47 -35.10
CA GLN A 199 -13.21 -2.77 -35.15
C GLN A 199 -12.38 -3.12 -33.92
N CYS A 200 -11.14 -3.56 -34.13
CA CYS A 200 -10.17 -3.72 -33.05
C CYS A 200 -9.65 -2.34 -32.63
N LEU A 201 -9.96 -1.92 -31.40
CA LEU A 201 -9.54 -0.62 -30.87
C LEU A 201 -8.15 -0.68 -30.23
N GLY A 202 -7.72 -1.85 -29.73
CA GLY A 202 -6.44 -2.00 -29.06
C GLY A 202 -6.06 -3.46 -28.78
N LYS A 203 -4.76 -3.69 -28.55
CA LYS A 203 -4.21 -5.00 -28.19
C LYS A 203 -3.25 -4.86 -27.02
N GLY A 204 -3.17 -5.86 -26.15
CA GLY A 204 -2.31 -5.86 -24.97
C GLY A 204 -1.84 -7.26 -24.60
N THR A 205 -0.75 -7.31 -23.82
CA THR A 205 -0.15 -8.55 -23.32
C THR A 205 0.02 -8.51 -21.81
N GLY A 206 -0.13 -9.65 -21.14
CA GLY A 206 0.07 -9.75 -19.69
C GLY A 206 0.40 -11.16 -19.22
N SER A 207 0.87 -11.27 -17.98
CA SER A 207 1.08 -12.54 -17.25
C SER A 207 -0.23 -13.16 -16.76
N SER A 208 -1.33 -12.40 -16.77
CA SER A 208 -2.70 -12.88 -16.50
C SER A 208 -3.69 -12.35 -17.54
N LYS A 209 -4.87 -12.96 -17.64
CA LYS A 209 -5.98 -12.46 -18.49
C LYS A 209 -6.33 -11.01 -18.14
N LYS A 210 -6.46 -10.71 -16.84
CA LYS A 210 -6.83 -9.38 -16.33
C LYS A 210 -5.80 -8.32 -16.76
N GLU A 211 -4.52 -8.63 -16.62
CA GLU A 211 -3.43 -7.73 -17.01
C GLU A 211 -3.41 -7.50 -18.53
N ALA A 212 -3.57 -8.55 -19.33
CA ALA A 212 -3.63 -8.42 -20.78
C ALA A 212 -4.82 -7.56 -21.24
N GLU A 213 -6.00 -7.75 -20.64
CA GLU A 213 -7.20 -6.95 -20.93
C GLU A 213 -7.03 -5.49 -20.55
N GLN A 214 -6.45 -5.18 -19.39
CA GLN A 214 -6.13 -3.81 -19.00
C GLN A 214 -5.15 -3.14 -19.97
N ALA A 215 -4.11 -3.87 -20.38
CA ALA A 215 -3.15 -3.36 -21.37
C ALA A 215 -3.81 -3.09 -22.74
N ALA A 216 -4.75 -3.94 -23.17
CA ALA A 216 -5.50 -3.74 -24.41
C ALA A 216 -6.42 -2.52 -24.31
N ALA A 217 -7.09 -2.37 -23.15
CA ALA A 217 -7.97 -1.25 -22.88
C ALA A 217 -7.20 0.09 -22.82
N LYS A 218 -6.02 0.11 -22.20
CA LYS A 218 -5.11 1.26 -22.16
C LYS A 218 -4.79 1.76 -23.56
N ASN A 219 -4.30 0.85 -24.40
CA ASN A 219 -3.87 1.19 -25.75
C ASN A 219 -5.03 1.73 -26.59
N ALA A 220 -6.23 1.16 -26.43
CA ALA A 220 -7.44 1.67 -27.06
C ALA A 220 -7.86 3.05 -26.52
N PHE A 221 -7.87 3.23 -25.20
CA PHE A 221 -8.31 4.47 -24.57
C PHE A 221 -7.42 5.66 -24.97
N LEU A 222 -6.09 5.49 -24.89
CA LEU A 222 -5.13 6.54 -25.28
C LEU A 222 -5.24 6.90 -26.76
N LEU A 223 -5.42 5.93 -27.66
CA LEU A 223 -5.61 6.21 -29.09
C LEU A 223 -6.90 6.97 -29.37
N MET A 224 -7.97 6.66 -28.64
CA MET A 224 -9.32 7.12 -28.97
C MET A 224 -9.72 8.42 -28.28
N VAL A 225 -9.10 8.76 -27.15
CA VAL A 225 -9.38 9.99 -26.39
C VAL A 225 -8.50 11.16 -26.86
N ASP A 226 -7.30 10.89 -27.36
CA ASP A 226 -6.40 11.91 -27.94
C ASP A 226 -6.67 12.22 -29.42
N SER A 227 -7.73 11.63 -30.01
CA SER A 227 -8.16 11.81 -31.42
C SER A 227 -9.48 12.55 -31.54
#